data_AF-A0A351WQV8-F1
#
_entry.id   AF-A0A351WQV8-F1
#
_cell.length_a   1.000
_cell.length_b   1.000
_cell.length_c   1.000
_cell.angle_alpha   90.00
_cell.angle_beta   90.00
_cell.angle_gamma   90.00
#
_symmetry.space_group_name_H-M   'P 1'
#
loop_
_entity.id
_entity.type
_entity.pdbx_description
1 polymer ?
#
loop_
_entity_poly.entity_id
_entity_poly.type
_entity_poly.pdbx_seq_one_letter_code
_entity_poly.pdbx_strand_id
1 'polypeptide(L)'
;MTADFQVKSDPALWEKLGMDVPRFSGMPAMLTNAYKNMFLTQQHRPKGMAYFDNMVENIHTGRIHEIVAAKESGKPVIGTFCVYVPEELVVAAGGICVGLCGGAQGSIADAEKVLPRNICPMVKSAFGFKVGKICPYFQAVDMVYGETTCDAKKKTWEILDRYVPTHVMEIPQMKRERDKRLWVEEVRDFKAAVDKITGNETGFEEIAAGIRTVNAKRAALQRLNALRHHNPSPVSGKDMLLIEQIAFYDEPVRFAEKVHELCDELAQRIKE
;
A
#
# COMPACT_ATOMS: atom_id res chain seq x y z
N MET A 1 -3.59 -17.09 -21.57
CA MET A 1 -2.28 -16.45 -21.34
C MET A 1 -2.25 -15.18 -22.16
N THR A 2 -2.19 -14.01 -21.54
CA THR A 2 -1.95 -12.76 -22.26
C THR A 2 -0.48 -12.75 -22.67
N ALA A 3 -0.20 -13.05 -23.95
CA ALA A 3 1.17 -13.09 -24.49
C ALA A 3 1.92 -11.75 -24.28
N ASP A 4 1.18 -10.67 -24.04
CA ASP A 4 1.67 -9.29 -24.04
C ASP A 4 1.89 -8.67 -22.65
N PHE A 5 1.81 -9.43 -21.55
CA PHE A 5 2.06 -8.85 -20.23
C PHE A 5 3.46 -8.20 -20.15
N GLN A 6 3.50 -6.90 -19.83
CA GLN A 6 4.73 -6.16 -19.61
C GLN A 6 4.48 -5.02 -18.62
N VAL A 7 5.26 -5.00 -17.53
CA VAL A 7 5.24 -3.87 -16.60
C VAL A 7 5.71 -2.61 -17.35
N LYS A 8 4.88 -1.57 -17.29
CA LYS A 8 5.10 -0.32 -18.02
C LYS A 8 6.13 0.56 -17.33
N SER A 9 6.73 1.41 -18.15
CA SER A 9 7.70 2.43 -17.75
C SER A 9 7.14 3.81 -18.05
N ASP A 10 7.41 4.77 -17.16
CA ASP A 10 7.15 6.18 -17.40
C ASP A 10 8.29 7.03 -16.83
N PRO A 11 9.44 7.11 -17.55
CA PRO A 11 10.61 7.84 -17.08
C PRO A 11 10.35 9.32 -16.80
N ALA A 12 9.45 9.96 -17.56
CA ALA A 12 9.11 11.37 -17.38
C ALA A 12 8.37 11.61 -16.06
N LEU A 13 7.41 10.73 -15.70
CA LEU A 13 6.77 10.76 -14.39
C LEU A 13 7.78 10.54 -13.26
N TRP A 14 8.69 9.58 -13.42
CA TRP A 14 9.70 9.27 -12.39
C TRP A 14 10.69 10.43 -12.19
N GLU A 15 11.09 11.10 -13.26
CA GLU A 15 11.91 12.31 -13.21
C GLU A 15 11.19 13.45 -12.48
N LYS A 16 9.90 13.68 -12.78
CA LYS A 16 9.06 14.65 -12.07
C LYS A 16 8.98 14.36 -10.56
N LEU A 17 9.01 13.10 -10.17
CA LEU A 17 9.05 12.65 -8.77
C LEU A 17 10.44 12.70 -8.13
N GLY A 18 11.47 13.18 -8.85
CA GLY A 18 12.84 13.27 -8.36
C GLY A 18 13.49 11.90 -8.11
N MET A 19 13.08 10.87 -8.86
CA MET A 19 13.64 9.53 -8.76
C MET A 19 15.02 9.41 -9.43
N ASP A 20 15.79 8.40 -9.01
CA ASP A 20 16.97 7.92 -9.74
C ASP A 20 16.50 7.04 -10.92
N VAL A 21 16.12 7.71 -12.02
CA VAL A 21 15.60 7.07 -13.23
C VAL A 21 16.59 6.08 -13.86
N PRO A 22 17.89 6.41 -14.04
CA PRO A 22 18.86 5.45 -14.59
C PRO A 22 18.91 4.15 -13.79
N ARG A 23 18.93 4.24 -12.47
CA ARG A 23 18.94 3.07 -11.60
C ARG A 23 17.63 2.28 -11.64
N PHE A 24 16.49 2.97 -11.75
CA PHE A 24 15.18 2.33 -11.73
C PHE A 24 14.76 1.73 -13.08
N SER A 25 15.36 2.16 -14.19
CA SER A 25 14.93 1.82 -15.56
C SER A 25 14.94 0.33 -15.89
N GLY A 26 15.76 -0.49 -15.21
CA GLY A 26 15.78 -1.95 -15.37
C GLY A 26 14.66 -2.69 -14.61
N MET A 27 14.02 -2.04 -13.64
CA MET A 27 13.04 -2.66 -12.75
C MET A 27 11.80 -3.22 -13.47
N PRO A 28 11.18 -2.50 -14.43
CA PRO A 28 9.99 -3.02 -15.12
C PRO A 28 10.25 -4.31 -15.89
N ALA A 29 11.39 -4.42 -16.58
CA ALA A 29 11.77 -5.63 -17.30
C ALA A 29 12.02 -6.81 -16.34
N MET A 30 12.74 -6.56 -15.23
CA MET A 30 12.95 -7.55 -14.18
C MET A 30 11.61 -8.05 -13.59
N LEU A 31 10.72 -7.13 -13.23
CA LEU A 31 9.43 -7.46 -12.64
C LEU A 31 8.51 -8.18 -13.64
N THR A 32 8.56 -7.81 -14.92
CA THR A 32 7.84 -8.52 -16.00
C THR A 32 8.21 -9.99 -16.03
N ASN A 33 9.51 -10.30 -16.04
CA ASN A 33 9.99 -11.67 -16.08
C ASN A 33 9.63 -12.44 -14.80
N ALA A 34 9.82 -11.82 -13.63
CA ALA A 34 9.46 -12.42 -12.35
C ALA A 34 7.96 -12.75 -12.28
N TYR A 35 7.11 -11.81 -12.67
CA TYR A 35 5.65 -11.98 -12.63
C TYR A 35 5.16 -13.05 -13.62
N LYS A 36 5.69 -13.05 -14.85
CA LYS A 36 5.41 -14.11 -15.84
C LYS A 36 5.70 -15.49 -15.26
N ASN A 37 6.88 -15.67 -14.67
CA ASN A 37 7.33 -16.94 -14.13
C ASN A 37 6.57 -17.39 -12.87
N MET A 38 6.18 -16.45 -12.00
CA MET A 38 5.53 -16.75 -10.73
C MET A 38 4.00 -16.92 -10.84
N PHE A 39 3.36 -16.08 -11.66
CA PHE A 39 1.91 -15.97 -11.73
C PHE A 39 1.34 -16.48 -13.04
N LEU A 40 1.86 -16.05 -14.19
CA LEU A 40 1.25 -16.35 -15.49
C LEU A 40 1.50 -17.78 -15.99
N THR A 41 2.40 -18.52 -15.35
CA THR A 41 2.59 -19.97 -15.54
C THR A 41 1.60 -20.83 -14.74
N GLN A 42 0.91 -20.26 -13.73
CA GLN A 42 -0.07 -21.01 -12.95
C GLN A 42 -1.25 -21.43 -13.83
N GLN A 43 -1.68 -22.68 -13.69
CA GLN A 43 -2.87 -23.20 -14.37
C GLN A 43 -4.14 -22.83 -13.58
N HIS A 44 -5.28 -22.79 -14.27
CA HIS A 44 -6.61 -22.61 -13.68
C HIS A 44 -6.82 -21.33 -12.85
N ARG A 45 -6.08 -20.26 -13.12
CA ARG A 45 -6.31 -18.97 -12.43
C ARG A 45 -7.71 -18.39 -12.69
N PRO A 46 -8.27 -17.67 -11.70
CA PRO A 46 -9.21 -16.59 -11.85
C PRO A 46 -9.34 -15.93 -13.21
N LYS A 47 -10.49 -15.83 -13.89
CA LYS A 47 -10.60 -14.85 -14.99
C LYS A 47 -10.55 -13.41 -14.42
N GLY A 48 -11.16 -13.20 -13.25
CA GLY A 48 -11.10 -11.96 -12.49
C GLY A 48 -9.68 -11.54 -12.09
N MET A 49 -8.68 -12.43 -12.17
CA MET A 49 -7.27 -12.07 -11.95
C MET A 49 -6.72 -11.10 -12.99
N ALA A 50 -7.36 -10.95 -14.16
CA ALA A 50 -6.94 -9.99 -15.18
C ALA A 50 -6.85 -8.55 -14.68
N TYR A 51 -7.75 -8.14 -13.77
CA TYR A 51 -7.70 -6.82 -13.14
C TYR A 51 -6.42 -6.64 -12.31
N PHE A 52 -6.13 -7.59 -11.44
CA PHE A 52 -4.97 -7.56 -10.55
C PHE A 52 -3.66 -7.69 -11.34
N ASP A 53 -3.65 -8.48 -12.42
CA ASP A 53 -2.53 -8.53 -13.37
C ASP A 53 -2.30 -7.14 -13.99
N ASN A 54 -3.35 -6.44 -14.44
CA ASN A 54 -3.23 -5.09 -14.99
C ASN A 54 -2.76 -4.05 -13.95
N MET A 55 -3.13 -4.21 -12.67
CA MET A 55 -2.57 -3.38 -11.60
C MET A 55 -1.05 -3.54 -11.49
N VAL A 56 -0.54 -4.76 -11.63
CA VAL A 56 0.91 -5.02 -11.64
C VAL A 56 1.56 -4.47 -12.91
N GLU A 57 0.90 -4.61 -14.06
CA GLU A 57 1.35 -4.03 -15.33
C GLU A 57 1.58 -2.51 -15.21
N ASN A 58 0.73 -1.81 -14.45
CA ASN A 58 0.78 -0.36 -14.27
C ASN A 58 1.33 0.06 -12.89
N ILE A 59 2.01 -0.84 -12.17
CA ILE A 59 2.40 -0.62 -10.76
C ILE A 59 3.28 0.61 -10.55
N HIS A 60 4.07 1.02 -11.54
CA HIS A 60 4.94 2.20 -11.46
C HIS A 60 4.48 3.36 -12.36
N THR A 61 3.28 3.28 -12.93
CA THR A 61 2.76 4.28 -13.87
C THR A 61 1.32 4.69 -13.51
N GLY A 62 0.31 3.88 -13.88
CA GLY A 62 -1.12 4.22 -13.80
C GLY A 62 -1.54 4.69 -12.41
N ARG A 63 -1.37 3.86 -11.38
CA ARG A 63 -1.75 4.26 -10.01
C ARG A 63 -0.92 5.43 -9.48
N ILE A 64 0.33 5.59 -9.93
CA ILE A 64 1.17 6.73 -9.55
C ILE A 64 0.63 8.03 -10.13
N HIS A 65 0.13 8.04 -11.38
CA HIS A 65 -0.54 9.21 -11.97
C HIS A 65 -1.74 9.64 -11.13
N GLU A 66 -2.57 8.69 -10.69
CA GLU A 66 -3.72 8.99 -9.82
C GLU A 66 -3.27 9.61 -8.49
N ILE A 67 -2.18 9.10 -7.90
CA ILE A 67 -1.63 9.61 -6.64
C ILE A 67 -1.05 11.02 -6.82
N VAL A 68 -0.29 11.26 -7.89
CA VAL A 68 0.29 12.58 -8.19
C VAL A 68 -0.82 13.59 -8.45
N ALA A 69 -1.84 13.23 -9.24
CA ALA A 69 -2.98 14.10 -9.49
C ALA A 69 -3.73 14.46 -8.19
N ALA A 70 -3.92 13.50 -7.29
CA ALA A 70 -4.54 13.76 -5.99
C ALA A 70 -3.71 14.77 -5.18
N LYS A 71 -2.40 14.57 -5.08
CA LYS A 71 -1.49 15.49 -4.37
C LYS A 71 -1.49 16.89 -4.99
N GLU A 72 -1.42 17.00 -6.31
CA GLU A 72 -1.47 18.28 -7.02
C GLU A 72 -2.80 19.02 -6.84
N SER A 73 -3.88 18.28 -6.59
CA SER A 73 -5.19 18.85 -6.23
C SER A 73 -5.33 19.20 -4.74
N GLY A 74 -4.25 19.10 -3.95
CA GLY A 74 -4.24 19.43 -2.52
C GLY A 74 -4.81 18.33 -1.61
N LYS A 75 -5.01 17.11 -2.12
CA LYS A 75 -5.46 15.97 -1.32
C LYS A 75 -4.26 15.29 -0.65
N PRO A 76 -4.40 14.83 0.61
CA PRO A 76 -3.26 14.27 1.34
C PRO A 76 -2.90 12.89 0.81
N VAL A 77 -1.62 12.66 0.56
CA VAL A 77 -1.08 11.34 0.22
C VAL A 77 -0.18 10.84 1.36
N ILE A 78 -0.65 9.82 2.08
CA ILE A 78 0.00 9.34 3.30
C ILE A 78 0.63 7.97 3.06
N GLY A 79 1.94 7.88 3.26
CA GLY A 79 2.68 6.62 3.26
C GLY A 79 2.55 5.91 4.60
N THR A 80 2.27 4.60 4.59
CA THR A 80 1.97 3.84 5.82
C THR A 80 2.72 2.51 5.86
N PHE A 81 2.95 2.01 7.08
CA PHE A 81 3.72 0.79 7.31
C PHE A 81 3.03 -0.21 8.24
N CYS A 82 1.83 0.11 8.74
CA CYS A 82 1.09 -0.74 9.68
C CYS A 82 -0.41 -0.52 9.54
N VAL A 83 -1.16 -1.59 9.79
CA VAL A 83 -2.63 -1.61 9.75
C VAL A 83 -3.30 -0.86 10.91
N TYR A 84 -2.54 -0.41 11.92
CA TYR A 84 -3.06 0.48 12.97
C TYR A 84 -3.32 1.90 12.46
N VAL A 85 -2.79 2.28 11.29
CA VAL A 85 -3.10 3.58 10.70
C VAL A 85 -4.62 3.72 10.51
N PRO A 86 -5.22 4.81 10.98
CA PRO A 86 -6.64 5.07 10.74
C PRO A 86 -6.84 5.56 9.28
N GLU A 87 -6.75 4.63 8.33
CA GLU A 87 -6.96 4.86 6.89
C GLU A 87 -8.26 5.63 6.60
N GLU A 88 -9.29 5.40 7.42
CA GLU A 88 -10.59 6.04 7.37
C GLU A 88 -10.49 7.58 7.41
N LEU A 89 -9.56 8.13 8.19
CA LEU A 89 -9.37 9.58 8.31
C LEU A 89 -8.72 10.17 7.05
N VAL A 90 -7.78 9.44 6.45
CA VAL A 90 -7.13 9.86 5.20
C VAL A 90 -8.14 9.86 4.06
N VAL A 91 -8.95 8.81 3.96
CA VAL A 91 -10.02 8.71 2.94
C VAL A 91 -11.10 9.76 3.17
N ALA A 92 -11.47 10.05 4.41
CA ALA A 92 -12.44 11.09 4.76
C ALA A 92 -11.99 12.49 4.33
N ALA A 93 -10.69 12.80 4.42
CA ALA A 93 -10.08 14.01 3.89
C ALA A 93 -9.95 14.02 2.34
N GLY A 94 -10.54 13.04 1.65
CA GLY A 94 -10.43 12.84 0.20
C GLY A 94 -9.04 12.39 -0.26
N GLY A 95 -8.18 11.98 0.67
CA GLY A 95 -6.79 11.59 0.45
C GLY A 95 -6.59 10.14 0.05
N ILE A 96 -5.31 9.78 -0.09
CA ILE A 96 -4.87 8.44 -0.45
C ILE A 96 -3.91 7.91 0.62
N CYS A 97 -4.21 6.73 1.12
CA CYS A 97 -3.31 5.96 1.97
C CYS A 97 -2.57 4.92 1.11
N VAL A 98 -1.24 4.89 1.19
CA VAL A 98 -0.40 3.94 0.44
C VAL A 98 0.45 3.14 1.41
N GLY A 99 0.34 1.81 1.39
CA GLY A 99 1.20 0.92 2.15
C GLY A 99 2.57 0.76 1.49
N LEU A 100 3.64 1.07 2.23
CA LEU A 100 5.01 1.16 1.74
C LEU A 100 5.96 0.13 2.39
N CYS A 101 5.42 -0.87 3.09
CA CYS A 101 6.21 -1.98 3.61
C CYS A 101 7.08 -2.61 2.51
N GLY A 102 8.40 -2.54 2.67
CA GLY A 102 9.35 -2.96 1.64
C GLY A 102 9.44 -4.48 1.52
N GLY A 103 9.36 -4.99 0.30
CA GLY A 103 9.48 -6.42 -0.02
C GLY A 103 10.61 -6.75 -0.99
N ALA A 104 11.50 -5.81 -1.30
CA ALA A 104 12.51 -5.96 -2.34
C ALA A 104 13.94 -5.94 -1.79
N GLN A 105 14.73 -6.93 -2.17
CA GLN A 105 16.14 -7.04 -1.77
C GLN A 105 17.00 -5.89 -2.31
N GLY A 106 16.69 -5.38 -3.51
CA GLY A 106 17.53 -4.43 -4.26
C GLY A 106 17.74 -3.07 -3.60
N SER A 107 16.90 -2.68 -2.63
CA SER A 107 17.03 -1.42 -1.88
C SER A 107 17.74 -1.56 -0.54
N ILE A 108 17.95 -2.79 -0.03
CA ILE A 108 18.51 -3.02 1.32
C ILE A 108 19.93 -2.45 1.44
N ALA A 109 20.75 -2.55 0.39
CA ALA A 109 22.13 -2.04 0.43
C ALA A 109 22.20 -0.52 0.64
N ASP A 110 21.18 0.25 0.21
CA ASP A 110 21.15 1.69 0.49
C ASP A 110 20.80 1.97 1.94
N ALA A 111 19.90 1.19 2.52
CA ALA A 111 19.57 1.31 3.92
C ALA A 111 20.76 0.94 4.80
N GLU A 112 21.53 -0.09 4.47
CA GLU A 112 22.69 -0.54 5.28
C GLU A 112 23.85 0.46 5.33
N LYS A 113 23.81 1.54 4.53
CA LYS A 113 24.72 2.69 4.66
C LYS A 113 24.41 3.53 5.90
N VAL A 114 23.21 3.43 6.45
CA VAL A 114 22.69 4.25 7.56
C VAL A 114 22.15 3.40 8.70
N LEU A 115 21.39 2.35 8.38
CA LEU A 115 20.76 1.44 9.33
C LEU A 115 21.62 0.19 9.56
N PRO A 116 21.54 -0.43 10.76
CA PRO A 116 22.27 -1.66 11.03
C PRO A 116 21.86 -2.81 10.09
N ARG A 117 22.82 -3.67 9.74
CA ARG A 117 22.56 -4.84 8.87
C ARG A 117 21.68 -5.90 9.54
N ASN A 118 21.70 -5.96 10.87
CA ASN A 118 21.05 -6.96 11.71
C ASN A 118 19.62 -6.60 12.15
N ILE A 119 18.90 -5.78 11.39
CA ILE A 119 17.47 -5.49 11.60
C ILE A 119 16.59 -6.09 10.50
N CYS A 120 15.27 -6.02 10.70
CA CYS A 120 14.25 -6.51 9.78
C CYS A 120 14.47 -6.06 8.32
N PRO A 121 14.46 -6.97 7.34
CA PRO A 121 14.65 -6.63 5.93
C PRO A 121 13.52 -5.76 5.35
N MET A 122 12.30 -5.84 5.90
CA MET A 122 11.20 -4.96 5.48
C MET A 122 11.49 -3.49 5.78
N VAL A 123 12.01 -3.21 6.99
CA VAL A 123 12.41 -1.86 7.41
C VAL A 123 13.54 -1.35 6.54
N LYS A 124 14.57 -2.18 6.31
CA LYS A 124 15.70 -1.83 5.42
C LYS A 124 15.24 -1.60 3.99
N SER A 125 14.36 -2.45 3.46
CA SER A 125 13.88 -2.32 2.08
C SER A 125 13.09 -1.01 1.89
N ALA A 126 12.16 -0.70 2.79
CA ALA A 126 11.38 0.54 2.77
C ALA A 126 12.28 1.79 2.88
N PHE A 127 13.15 1.84 3.90
CA PHE A 127 14.06 2.96 4.08
C PHE A 127 14.97 3.14 2.85
N GLY A 128 15.52 2.04 2.35
CA GLY A 128 16.35 1.98 1.15
C GLY A 128 15.66 2.54 -0.09
N PHE A 129 14.36 2.27 -0.25
CA PHE A 129 13.57 2.79 -1.36
C PHE A 129 13.48 4.32 -1.33
N LYS A 130 13.28 4.91 -0.15
CA LYS A 130 13.21 6.37 0.00
C LYS A 130 14.56 7.02 -0.24
N VAL A 131 15.61 6.57 0.44
CA VAL A 131 16.94 7.20 0.36
C VAL A 131 17.61 6.95 -0.99
N GLY A 132 17.35 5.79 -1.60
CA GLY A 132 17.82 5.45 -2.95
C GLY A 132 17.00 6.08 -4.06
N LYS A 133 15.88 6.76 -3.75
CA LYS A 133 14.97 7.40 -4.72
C LYS A 133 14.49 6.46 -5.83
N ILE A 134 14.23 5.19 -5.48
CA ILE A 134 13.87 4.10 -6.42
C ILE A 134 12.47 3.53 -6.15
N CYS A 135 11.55 4.32 -5.62
CA CYS A 135 10.14 3.95 -5.47
C CYS A 135 9.24 5.15 -5.77
N PRO A 136 8.42 5.11 -6.84
CA PRO A 136 7.56 6.24 -7.20
C PRO A 136 6.49 6.51 -6.13
N TYR A 137 5.92 5.46 -5.53
CA TYR A 137 4.96 5.61 -4.43
C TYR A 137 5.54 6.41 -3.27
N PHE A 138 6.77 6.10 -2.85
CA PHE A 138 7.43 6.77 -1.73
C PHE A 138 7.86 8.23 -2.07
N GLN A 139 8.11 8.54 -3.35
CA GLN A 139 8.37 9.93 -3.74
C GLN A 139 7.09 10.76 -3.86
N ALA A 140 5.94 10.12 -4.06
CA ALA A 140 4.66 10.80 -4.24
C ALA A 140 3.97 11.21 -2.93
N VAL A 141 4.37 10.68 -1.76
CA VAL A 141 3.72 11.00 -0.47
C VAL A 141 4.00 12.43 0.02
N ASP A 142 3.07 13.00 0.78
CA ASP A 142 3.25 14.25 1.52
C ASP A 142 3.94 14.02 2.86
N MET A 143 3.54 12.97 3.55
CA MET A 143 4.15 12.53 4.81
C MET A 143 4.03 11.01 4.98
N VAL A 144 4.75 10.51 5.97
CA VAL A 144 4.67 9.12 6.45
C VAL A 144 3.98 9.08 7.80
N TYR A 145 3.07 8.12 7.96
CA TYR A 145 2.66 7.61 9.26
C TYR A 145 3.72 6.63 9.77
N GLY A 146 4.39 7.01 10.85
CA GLY A 146 5.24 6.12 11.64
C GLY A 146 4.48 5.62 12.87
N GLU A 147 4.79 4.42 13.31
CA GLU A 147 4.18 3.84 14.51
C GLU A 147 5.21 3.22 15.46
N THR A 148 4.96 3.30 16.76
CA THR A 148 5.85 2.80 17.81
C THR A 148 5.67 1.29 18.11
N THR A 149 5.56 0.46 17.06
CA THR A 149 5.32 -1.00 17.21
C THR A 149 6.58 -1.79 17.59
N CYS A 150 7.48 -2.02 16.63
CA CYS A 150 8.75 -2.70 16.88
C CYS A 150 9.91 -1.71 16.99
N ASP A 151 10.98 -2.09 17.70
CA ASP A 151 12.11 -1.19 17.94
C ASP A 151 12.78 -0.73 16.64
N ALA A 152 12.94 -1.63 15.66
CA ALA A 152 13.54 -1.30 14.38
C ALA A 152 12.77 -0.19 13.65
N LYS A 153 11.43 -0.25 13.61
CA LYS A 153 10.59 0.79 13.01
C LYS A 153 10.64 2.07 13.80
N LYS A 154 10.35 2.01 15.11
CA LYS A 154 10.33 3.16 16.01
C LYS A 154 11.59 4.01 15.89
N LYS A 155 12.78 3.39 15.89
CA LYS A 155 14.05 4.10 15.77
C LYS A 155 14.37 4.54 14.34
N THR A 156 13.85 3.84 13.33
CA THR A 156 14.03 4.22 11.93
C THR A 156 13.25 5.49 11.57
N TRP A 157 12.10 5.73 12.18
CA TRP A 157 11.29 6.94 11.97
C TRP A 157 12.06 8.23 12.28
N GLU A 158 12.85 8.25 13.36
CA GLU A 158 13.71 9.38 13.74
C GLU A 158 14.75 9.74 12.66
N ILE A 159 15.15 8.76 11.85
CA ILE A 159 16.11 8.93 10.75
C ILE A 159 15.37 9.25 9.45
N LEU A 160 14.25 8.56 9.19
CA LEU A 160 13.44 8.73 7.99
C LEU A 160 12.85 10.14 7.88
N ASP A 161 12.55 10.78 9.02
CA ASP A 161 12.03 12.15 9.08
C ASP A 161 12.93 13.18 8.37
N ARG A 162 14.24 12.92 8.29
CA ARG A 162 15.21 13.75 7.54
C ARG A 162 15.00 13.72 6.02
N TYR A 163 14.26 12.74 5.51
CA TYR A 163 14.04 12.50 4.08
C TYR A 163 12.59 12.69 3.65
N VAL A 164 11.64 12.56 4.58
CA VAL A 164 10.20 12.74 4.36
C VAL A 164 9.54 13.05 5.70
N PRO A 165 8.67 14.07 5.78
CA PRO A 165 7.97 14.38 7.03
C PRO A 165 7.31 13.13 7.61
N THR A 166 7.56 12.84 8.88
CA THR A 166 7.09 11.62 9.54
C THR A 166 6.28 11.99 10.79
N HIS A 167 4.99 11.69 10.78
CA HIS A 167 4.14 11.77 11.95
C HIS A 167 4.15 10.42 12.67
N VAL A 168 4.72 10.37 13.88
CA VAL A 168 4.82 9.12 14.66
C VAL A 168 3.69 9.02 15.67
N MET A 169 2.87 7.98 15.56
CA MET A 169 1.82 7.67 16.52
C MET A 169 2.30 6.69 17.60
N GLU A 170 1.94 6.96 18.85
CA GLU A 170 2.15 6.07 19.99
C GLU A 170 1.12 4.92 20.00
N ILE A 171 1.57 3.69 19.73
CA ILE A 171 0.71 2.50 19.81
C ILE A 171 0.84 1.95 21.23
N PRO A 172 -0.23 1.94 22.04
CA PRO A 172 -0.15 1.36 23.37
C PRO A 172 0.13 -0.14 23.28
N GLN A 173 0.96 -0.64 24.19
CA GLN A 173 1.35 -2.05 24.22
C GLN A 173 0.32 -2.96 24.91
N MET A 174 -0.75 -2.37 25.45
CA MET A 174 -1.81 -3.06 26.18
C MET A 174 -3.19 -2.49 25.80
N LYS A 175 -4.27 -3.13 26.24
CA LYS A 175 -5.65 -2.79 25.84
C LYS A 175 -6.55 -2.41 27.02
N ARG A 176 -5.97 -1.87 28.10
CA ARG A 176 -6.72 -1.40 29.28
C ARG A 176 -7.36 -0.04 28.98
N GLU A 177 -8.23 0.44 29.85
CA GLU A 177 -8.93 1.72 29.63
C GLU A 177 -8.00 2.92 29.46
N ARG A 178 -6.87 2.96 30.17
CA ARG A 178 -5.86 4.02 29.98
C ARG A 178 -5.21 3.97 28.60
N ASP A 179 -5.02 2.76 28.08
CA ASP A 179 -4.33 2.51 26.82
C ASP A 179 -5.27 2.87 25.65
N LYS A 180 -6.57 2.54 25.79
CA LYS A 180 -7.61 2.98 24.85
C LYS A 180 -7.73 4.50 24.79
N ARG A 181 -7.64 5.20 25.94
CA ARG A 181 -7.65 6.67 25.96
C ARG A 181 -6.46 7.26 25.23
N LEU A 182 -5.25 6.76 25.50
CA LEU A 182 -4.05 7.17 24.76
C LEU A 182 -4.26 7.00 23.25
N TRP A 183 -4.72 5.83 22.82
CA TRP A 183 -4.95 5.56 21.41
C TRP A 183 -5.96 6.53 20.77
N VAL A 184 -7.04 6.89 21.49
CA VAL A 184 -8.02 7.86 20.98
C VAL A 184 -7.41 9.25 20.82
N GLU A 185 -6.56 9.70 21.76
CA GLU A 185 -5.87 10.99 21.61
C GLU A 185 -4.89 10.96 20.42
N GLU A 186 -4.11 9.89 20.26
CA GLU A 186 -3.21 9.72 19.11
C GLU A 186 -3.97 9.78 17.78
N VAL A 187 -5.14 9.14 17.69
CA VAL A 187 -6.01 9.19 16.49
C VAL A 187 -6.50 10.61 16.21
N ARG A 188 -6.78 11.43 17.25
CA ARG A 188 -7.16 12.84 17.07
C ARG A 188 -5.99 13.69 16.58
N ASP A 189 -4.80 13.47 17.12
CA ASP A 189 -3.59 14.18 16.70
C ASP A 189 -3.23 13.85 15.24
N PHE A 190 -3.38 12.58 14.85
CA PHE A 190 -3.23 12.18 13.45
C PHE A 190 -4.27 12.80 12.53
N LYS A 191 -5.54 12.88 12.94
CA LYS A 191 -6.57 13.63 12.19
C LYS A 191 -6.12 15.07 11.94
N ALA A 192 -5.68 15.76 12.99
CA ALA A 192 -5.22 17.15 12.87
C ALA A 192 -4.01 17.28 11.92
N ALA A 193 -3.10 16.32 11.92
CA ALA A 193 -1.97 16.29 11.00
C ALA A 193 -2.42 16.09 9.53
N VAL A 194 -3.42 15.24 9.28
CA VAL A 194 -4.01 15.04 7.94
C VAL A 194 -4.76 16.30 7.47
N ASP A 195 -5.62 16.85 8.33
CA ASP A 195 -6.41 18.06 8.04
C ASP A 195 -5.51 19.25 7.67
N LYS A 196 -4.36 19.39 8.35
CA LYS A 196 -3.37 20.43 8.07
C LYS A 196 -2.85 20.41 6.63
N ILE A 197 -2.78 19.24 5.98
CA ILE A 197 -2.35 19.14 4.57
C ILE A 197 -3.39 19.77 3.65
N THR A 198 -4.68 19.52 3.93
CA THR A 198 -5.78 20.08 3.13
C THR A 198 -6.11 21.52 3.47
N GLY A 199 -5.72 21.98 4.67
CA GLY A 199 -6.14 23.26 5.25
C GLY A 199 -7.60 23.29 5.71
N ASN A 200 -8.31 22.16 5.66
CA ASN A 200 -9.72 22.03 6.05
C ASN A 200 -9.88 21.00 7.16
N GLU A 201 -10.84 21.22 8.05
CA GLU A 201 -11.19 20.24 9.08
C GLU A 201 -12.13 19.19 8.52
N THR A 202 -11.75 17.92 8.60
CA THR A 202 -12.63 16.81 8.20
C THR A 202 -13.76 16.65 9.23
N GLY A 203 -15.01 16.76 8.79
CA GLY A 203 -16.20 16.70 9.62
C GLY A 203 -16.74 15.29 9.89
N PHE A 204 -17.83 15.24 10.64
CA PHE A 204 -18.46 13.97 11.05
C PHE A 204 -18.96 13.15 9.85
N GLU A 205 -19.62 13.79 8.88
CA GLU A 205 -20.20 13.09 7.73
C GLU A 205 -19.11 12.54 6.79
N GLU A 206 -18.03 13.30 6.60
CA GLU A 206 -16.85 12.90 5.84
C GLU A 206 -16.16 11.71 6.51
N ILE A 207 -15.96 11.75 7.84
CA ILE A 207 -15.41 10.63 8.60
C ILE A 207 -16.31 9.39 8.48
N ALA A 208 -17.62 9.56 8.63
CA ALA A 208 -18.57 8.46 8.50
C ALA A 208 -18.53 7.85 7.08
N ALA A 209 -18.36 8.67 6.05
CA ALA A 209 -18.17 8.20 4.67
C ALA A 209 -16.85 7.44 4.50
N GLY A 210 -15.74 7.97 5.01
CA GLY A 210 -14.43 7.29 4.98
C GLY A 210 -14.47 5.93 5.67
N ILE A 211 -15.12 5.83 6.83
CA ILE A 211 -15.34 4.56 7.54
C ILE A 211 -16.11 3.57 6.67
N ARG A 212 -17.21 4.00 6.02
CA ARG A 212 -18.00 3.12 5.15
C ARG A 212 -17.16 2.59 3.97
N THR A 213 -16.38 3.45 3.34
CA THR A 213 -15.49 3.08 2.22
C THR A 213 -14.46 2.04 2.62
N VAL A 214 -13.70 2.28 3.71
CA VAL A 214 -12.66 1.35 4.16
C VAL A 214 -13.26 0.05 4.69
N ASN A 215 -14.43 0.10 5.36
CA ASN A 215 -15.13 -1.11 5.78
C ASN A 215 -15.63 -1.93 4.59
N ALA A 216 -16.09 -1.31 3.50
CA ALA A 216 -16.46 -2.03 2.28
C ALA A 216 -15.25 -2.77 1.68
N LYS A 217 -14.08 -2.12 1.62
CA LYS A 217 -12.82 -2.77 1.21
C LYS A 217 -12.50 -3.98 2.09
N ARG A 218 -12.56 -3.83 3.42
CA ARG A 218 -12.30 -4.92 4.38
C ARG A 218 -13.33 -6.06 4.24
N ALA A 219 -14.61 -5.74 4.04
CA ALA A 219 -15.66 -6.72 3.85
C ALA A 219 -15.47 -7.53 2.57
N ALA A 220 -15.02 -6.90 1.48
CA ALA A 220 -14.69 -7.60 0.24
C ALA A 220 -13.55 -8.61 0.43
N LEU A 221 -12.47 -8.21 1.12
CA LEU A 221 -11.36 -9.11 1.46
C LEU A 221 -11.80 -10.26 2.40
N GLN A 222 -12.64 -9.98 3.39
CA GLN A 222 -13.19 -11.01 4.28
C GLN A 222 -14.05 -12.01 3.51
N ARG A 223 -14.90 -11.54 2.59
CA ARG A 223 -15.68 -12.40 1.69
C ARG A 223 -14.77 -13.30 0.87
N LEU A 224 -13.74 -12.73 0.25
CA LEU A 224 -12.76 -13.50 -0.52
C LEU A 224 -12.06 -14.54 0.34
N ASN A 225 -11.61 -14.17 1.54
CA ASN A 225 -10.94 -15.08 2.46
C ASN A 225 -11.86 -16.23 2.90
N ALA A 226 -13.14 -15.93 3.12
CA ALA A 226 -14.14 -16.93 3.49
C ALA A 226 -14.38 -17.98 2.39
N LEU A 227 -14.07 -17.73 1.12
CA LEU A 227 -14.25 -18.73 0.05
C LEU A 227 -13.12 -19.77 -0.02
N ARG A 228 -11.98 -19.52 0.61
CA ARG A 228 -10.75 -20.33 0.46
C ARG A 228 -10.75 -21.64 1.26
N HIS A 229 -11.75 -21.85 2.12
CA HIS A 229 -11.85 -23.06 2.93
C HIS A 229 -12.42 -24.27 2.17
N HIS A 230 -12.98 -24.05 0.97
CA HIS A 230 -13.52 -25.12 0.13
C HIS A 230 -12.41 -26.04 -0.39
N ASN A 231 -12.79 -27.28 -0.71
CA ASN A 231 -11.90 -28.29 -1.25
C ASN A 231 -12.48 -28.89 -2.55
N PRO A 232 -11.81 -28.72 -3.71
CA PRO A 232 -10.56 -27.97 -3.90
C PRO A 232 -10.71 -26.46 -3.63
N SER A 233 -9.63 -25.80 -3.22
CA SER A 233 -9.63 -24.33 -3.07
C SER A 233 -9.87 -23.66 -4.42
N PRO A 234 -10.82 -22.72 -4.55
CA PRO A 234 -11.19 -22.13 -5.83
C PRO A 234 -10.15 -21.12 -6.37
N VAL A 235 -9.20 -20.72 -5.54
CA VAL A 235 -8.13 -19.76 -5.85
C VAL A 235 -6.81 -20.17 -5.19
N SER A 236 -5.67 -19.84 -5.82
CA SER A 236 -4.35 -20.15 -5.29
C SER A 236 -3.95 -19.21 -4.14
N GLY A 237 -3.12 -19.68 -3.22
CA GLY A 237 -2.56 -18.82 -2.16
C GLY A 237 -1.67 -17.68 -2.70
N LYS A 238 -1.07 -17.85 -3.88
CA LYS A 238 -0.25 -16.82 -4.53
C LYS A 238 -1.10 -15.66 -5.02
N ASP A 239 -2.19 -15.96 -5.76
CA ASP A 239 -3.11 -14.95 -6.25
C ASP A 239 -3.78 -14.21 -5.06
N MET A 240 -4.10 -14.93 -3.99
CA MET A 240 -4.60 -14.34 -2.74
C MET A 240 -3.60 -13.36 -2.12
N LEU A 241 -2.33 -13.72 -2.01
CA LEU A 241 -1.31 -12.84 -1.46
C LEU A 241 -1.13 -11.58 -2.33
N LEU A 242 -1.18 -11.73 -3.66
CA LEU A 242 -1.10 -10.60 -4.57
C LEU A 242 -2.27 -9.61 -4.37
N ILE A 243 -3.50 -10.11 -4.23
CA ILE A 243 -4.68 -9.27 -3.99
C ILE A 243 -4.52 -8.49 -2.67
N GLU A 244 -4.08 -9.16 -1.59
CA GLU A 244 -3.81 -8.52 -0.30
C GLU A 244 -2.72 -7.45 -0.41
N GLN A 245 -1.68 -7.67 -1.23
CA GLN A 245 -0.65 -6.66 -1.48
C GLN A 245 -1.20 -5.45 -2.26
N ILE A 246 -2.06 -5.68 -3.27
CA ILE A 246 -2.70 -4.62 -4.06
C ILE A 246 -3.63 -3.75 -3.19
N ALA A 247 -4.28 -4.34 -2.17
CA ALA A 247 -5.18 -3.64 -1.26
C ALA A 247 -4.54 -2.45 -0.52
N PHE A 248 -3.21 -2.41 -0.45
CA PHE A 248 -2.44 -1.36 0.19
C PHE A 248 -2.18 -0.15 -0.71
N TYR A 249 -2.40 -0.22 -2.02
CA TYR A 249 -2.11 0.90 -2.92
C TYR A 249 -3.18 1.20 -3.96
N ASP A 250 -4.12 0.30 -4.21
CA ASP A 250 -5.25 0.56 -5.10
C ASP A 250 -6.26 1.55 -4.49
N GLU A 251 -7.14 2.09 -5.32
CA GLU A 251 -8.26 2.91 -4.88
C GLU A 251 -9.31 2.02 -4.19
N PRO A 252 -9.73 2.34 -2.95
CA PRO A 252 -10.50 1.43 -2.11
C PRO A 252 -11.87 1.02 -2.67
N VAL A 253 -12.58 1.92 -3.36
CA VAL A 253 -13.90 1.61 -3.94
C VAL A 253 -13.74 0.64 -5.12
N ARG A 254 -12.90 1.01 -6.09
CA ARG A 254 -12.56 0.19 -7.25
C ARG A 254 -12.03 -1.18 -6.84
N PHE A 255 -11.13 -1.22 -5.85
CA PHE A 255 -10.58 -2.47 -5.35
C PHE A 255 -11.68 -3.38 -4.76
N ALA A 256 -12.56 -2.84 -3.93
CA ALA A 256 -13.65 -3.60 -3.32
C ALA A 256 -14.59 -4.19 -4.38
N GLU A 257 -14.96 -3.40 -5.40
CA GLU A 257 -15.77 -3.86 -6.54
C GLU A 257 -15.11 -5.04 -7.26
N LYS A 258 -13.81 -4.93 -7.59
CA LYS A 258 -13.08 -5.99 -8.29
C LYS A 258 -12.85 -7.24 -7.47
N VAL A 259 -12.69 -7.11 -6.16
CA VAL A 259 -12.67 -8.26 -5.25
C VAL A 259 -14.04 -8.95 -5.20
N HIS A 260 -15.14 -8.20 -5.21
CA HIS A 260 -16.49 -8.78 -5.26
C HIS A 260 -16.76 -9.52 -6.57
N GLU A 261 -16.40 -8.94 -7.72
CA GLU A 261 -16.49 -9.61 -9.02
C GLU A 261 -15.71 -10.93 -9.02
N LEU A 262 -14.50 -10.95 -8.45
CA LEU A 262 -13.72 -12.17 -8.28
C LEU A 262 -14.44 -13.17 -7.37
N CYS A 263 -15.00 -12.73 -6.23
CA CYS A 263 -15.75 -13.60 -5.33
C CYS A 263 -16.94 -14.28 -6.01
N ASP A 264 -17.63 -13.58 -6.91
CA ASP A 264 -18.76 -14.14 -7.67
C ASP A 264 -18.29 -15.26 -8.61
N GLU A 265 -17.16 -15.06 -9.31
CA GLU A 265 -16.54 -16.12 -10.11
C GLU A 265 -16.14 -17.32 -9.25
N LEU A 266 -15.49 -17.09 -8.11
CA LEU A 266 -15.06 -18.17 -7.21
C LEU A 266 -16.26 -18.95 -6.66
N ALA A 267 -17.35 -18.27 -6.32
CA ALA A 267 -18.59 -18.90 -5.87
C ALA A 267 -19.21 -19.81 -6.94
N GLN A 268 -19.05 -19.46 -8.23
CA GLN A 268 -19.47 -20.32 -9.33
C GLN A 268 -18.57 -21.56 -9.45
N ARG A 269 -17.24 -21.37 -9.38
CA ARG A 269 -16.26 -22.49 -9.41
C ARG A 269 -16.45 -23.50 -8.28
N ILE A 270 -16.92 -23.07 -7.11
CA ILE A 270 -17.19 -23.96 -5.96
C ILE A 270 -18.36 -24.92 -6.25
N LYS A 271 -19.30 -24.55 -7.13
CA LYS A 271 -20.48 -25.36 -7.45
C LYS A 271 -20.21 -26.41 -8.53
N GLU A 272 -19.12 -26.25 -9.28
CA GLU A 272 -18.67 -27.13 -10.37
C GLU A 272 -17.80 -28.27 -9.83
#